data_AF-A0A2V5S025-F1
#
_entry.id   AF-A0A2V5S025-F1
#
_cell.length_a   1.000
_cell.length_b   1.000
_cell.length_c   1.000
_cell.angle_alpha   90.00
_cell.angle_beta   90.00
_cell.angle_gamma   90.00
#
_symmetry.space_group_name_H-M   'P 1'
#
loop_
_entity.id
_entity.type
_entity.pdbx_description
1 polymer ?
#
loop_
_entity_poly.entity_id
_entity_poly.type
_entity_poly.pdbx_seq_one_letter_code
_entity_poly.pdbx_strand_id
1 'polypeptide(L)'
;GWMPLPPYIGRKSDEEDNARYQTVFARASGALAAPTAGLHFTPQILSEISHTFITLHVGIGTFLPVRSENLAEHRMLAESFLISAQAAN
;
A
#
# COMPACT_ATOMS: atom_id res chain seq x y z
N GLY A 1 -1.56 10.96 -13.30
CA GLY A 1 -1.97 11.56 -12.02
C GLY A 1 -0.76 11.69 -11.12
N TRP A 2 -0.85 12.45 -10.03
CA TRP A 2 0.26 12.62 -9.07
C TRP A 2 0.18 11.52 -8.00
N MET A 3 1.32 10.93 -7.61
CA MET A 3 1.38 9.97 -6.51
C MET A 3 1.04 10.69 -5.19
N PRO A 4 0.02 10.25 -4.42
CA PRO A 4 -0.23 10.84 -3.13
C PRO A 4 0.87 10.40 -2.14
N LEU A 5 1.60 11.38 -1.62
CA LEU A 5 2.55 11.15 -0.54
C LEU A 5 1.83 11.15 0.81
N PRO A 6 2.32 10.38 1.80
CA PRO A 6 1.87 10.51 3.17
C PRO A 6 1.90 11.96 3.66
N PRO A 7 0.89 12.41 4.43
CA PRO A 7 0.72 13.81 4.79
C PRO A 7 1.89 14.38 5.60
N TYR A 8 2.65 13.54 6.30
CA TYR A 8 3.83 13.94 7.08
C TYR A 8 5.06 14.30 6.22
N ILE A 9 5.08 13.98 4.91
CA ILE A 9 6.21 14.31 4.02
C ILE A 9 6.21 15.81 3.67
N GLY A 10 5.07 16.51 3.78
CA GLY A 10 5.01 17.97 3.72
C GLY A 10 5.40 18.62 2.39
N ARG A 11 5.58 17.84 1.31
CA ARG A 11 5.86 18.32 -0.06
C ARG A 11 5.00 17.60 -1.09
N LYS A 12 4.93 18.17 -2.30
CA LYS A 12 4.33 17.51 -3.47
C LYS A 12 5.21 16.36 -3.96
N SER A 13 4.60 15.34 -4.56
CA SER A 13 5.31 14.25 -5.22
C SER A 13 6.04 14.74 -6.46
N ASP A 14 7.20 14.15 -6.75
CA ASP A 14 7.95 14.32 -7.98
C ASP A 14 8.03 13.01 -8.80
N GLU A 15 8.81 13.01 -9.87
CA GLU A 15 9.01 11.84 -10.72
C GLU A 15 9.75 10.70 -10.01
N GLU A 16 10.65 11.03 -9.08
CA GLU A 16 11.37 10.03 -8.30
C GLU A 16 10.41 9.29 -7.37
N ASP A 17 9.46 10.01 -6.73
CA ASP A 17 8.42 9.38 -5.93
C ASP A 17 7.56 8.43 -6.75
N ASN A 18 7.18 8.82 -7.98
CA ASN A 18 6.41 7.95 -8.87
C ASN A 18 7.14 6.62 -9.09
N ALA A 19 8.44 6.66 -9.38
CA ALA A 19 9.26 5.47 -9.59
C ALA A 19 9.44 4.66 -8.30
N ARG A 20 9.77 5.33 -7.19
CA ARG A 20 10.06 4.71 -5.89
C ARG A 20 8.86 3.99 -5.28
N TYR A 21 7.65 4.51 -5.52
CA TYR A 21 6.42 3.91 -5.02
C TYR A 21 5.90 2.77 -5.93
N GLN A 22 6.53 2.52 -7.09
CA GLN A 22 6.33 1.28 -7.87
C GLN A 22 7.22 0.14 -7.33
N THR A 23 6.91 -0.35 -6.13
CA THR A 23 7.64 -1.49 -5.53
C THR A 23 7.39 -2.80 -6.27
N VAL A 24 8.11 -3.87 -5.90
CA VAL A 24 7.87 -5.24 -6.39
C VAL A 24 6.43 -5.76 -6.19
N PHE A 25 5.66 -5.09 -5.33
CA PHE A 25 4.25 -5.41 -5.07
C PHE A 25 3.26 -4.62 -5.95
N ALA A 26 3.72 -3.64 -6.74
CA ALA A 26 2.90 -2.81 -7.63
C ALA A 26 2.46 -3.56 -8.91
N ARG A 27 1.73 -4.67 -8.74
CA ARG A 27 1.31 -5.58 -9.81
C ARG A 27 -0.15 -5.40 -10.25
N ALA A 28 -0.98 -4.80 -9.39
CA ALA A 28 -2.38 -4.55 -9.65
C ALA A 28 -2.72 -3.07 -9.42
N SER A 29 -3.41 -2.46 -10.39
CA SER A 29 -3.92 -1.10 -10.25
C SER A 29 -5.04 -1.05 -9.21
N GLY A 30 -5.07 0.01 -8.38
CA GLY A 30 -6.20 0.28 -7.49
C GLY A 30 -5.84 0.68 -6.06
N ALA A 31 -4.57 0.53 -5.67
CA ALA A 31 -4.07 1.11 -4.42
C ALA A 31 -3.65 2.58 -4.65
N LEU A 32 -4.05 3.47 -3.74
CA LEU A 32 -3.57 4.87 -3.76
C LEU A 32 -2.17 5.02 -3.17
N ALA A 33 -1.70 4.03 -2.40
CA ALA A 33 -0.42 4.09 -1.69
C ALA A 33 0.41 2.83 -1.96
N ALA A 34 1.73 2.98 -1.91
CA ALA A 34 2.63 1.85 -1.80
C ALA A 34 2.70 1.39 -0.33
N PRO A 35 2.71 0.07 -0.05
CA PRO A 35 3.01 -0.43 1.29
C PRO A 35 4.45 -0.04 1.64
N THR A 36 4.65 0.72 2.71
CA THR A 36 5.98 1.22 3.12
C THR A 36 6.94 0.08 3.46
N ALA A 37 6.44 -1.01 4.06
CA ALA A 37 7.22 -2.23 4.26
C ALA A 37 7.72 -2.84 2.94
N GLY A 38 6.99 -2.63 1.85
CA GLY A 38 7.36 -3.11 0.53
C GLY A 38 8.59 -2.42 -0.07
N LEU A 39 8.98 -1.25 0.46
CA LEU A 39 10.18 -0.51 0.04
C LEU A 39 11.49 -1.24 0.38
N HIS A 40 11.44 -2.25 1.25
CA HIS A 40 12.61 -3.04 1.64
C HIS A 40 12.87 -4.26 0.74
N PHE A 41 11.94 -4.63 -0.14
CA PHE A 41 12.04 -5.83 -0.96
C PHE A 41 12.41 -5.51 -2.40
N THR A 42 13.40 -6.25 -2.90
CA THR A 42 13.80 -6.24 -4.32
C THR A 42 13.46 -7.59 -4.96
N PRO A 43 13.43 -7.67 -6.31
CA PRO A 43 13.25 -8.96 -6.98
C PRO A 43 14.30 -9.99 -6.56
N GLN A 44 15.53 -9.55 -6.29
CA GLN A 44 16.63 -10.39 -5.82
C GLN A 44 16.33 -10.99 -4.44
N ILE A 45 15.94 -10.16 -3.46
CA ILE A 45 15.58 -10.64 -2.11
C ILE A 45 14.41 -11.64 -2.19
N LEU A 46 13.38 -11.32 -2.99
CA LEU A 46 12.24 -12.22 -3.14
C LEU A 46 12.60 -13.55 -3.82
N SER A 47 13.63 -13.57 -4.66
CA SER A 47 14.08 -14.82 -5.30
C SER A 47 14.75 -15.79 -4.33
N GLU A 48 15.21 -15.31 -3.17
CA GLU A 48 15.88 -16.12 -2.15
C GLU A 48 14.91 -16.76 -1.15
N ILE A 49 13.62 -16.42 -1.21
CA ILE A 49 12.61 -16.90 -0.25
C ILE A 49 11.37 -17.47 -0.96
N SER A 50 10.77 -18.47 -0.35
CA SER A 50 9.45 -18.95 -0.77
C SER A 50 8.40 -17.91 -0.39
N HIS A 51 7.61 -17.46 -1.37
CA HIS A 51 6.59 -16.44 -1.18
C HIS A 51 5.43 -16.62 -2.16
N THR A 52 4.31 -15.96 -1.85
CA THR A 52 3.19 -15.77 -2.77
C THR A 52 2.71 -14.33 -2.70
N PHE A 53 1.91 -13.91 -3.68
CA PHE A 53 1.34 -12.57 -3.74
C PHE A 53 -0.16 -12.59 -3.47
N ILE A 54 -0.61 -11.66 -2.64
CA ILE A 54 -2.01 -11.28 -2.50
C ILE A 54 -2.19 -9.82 -2.93
N THR A 55 -3.42 -9.42 -3.24
CA THR A 55 -3.73 -8.02 -3.54
C THR A 55 -4.56 -7.43 -2.42
N LEU A 56 -4.19 -6.23 -1.98
CA LEU A 56 -4.98 -5.41 -1.06
C LEU A 56 -5.11 -4.01 -1.67
N HIS A 57 -6.34 -3.58 -1.94
CA HIS A 57 -6.64 -2.23 -2.37
C HIS A 57 -6.87 -1.34 -1.15
N VAL A 58 -5.85 -0.55 -0.84
CA VAL A 58 -5.91 0.47 0.20
C VAL A 58 -6.40 1.80 -0.37
N GLY A 59 -7.41 2.36 0.31
CA GLY A 59 -8.02 3.65 -0.03
C GLY A 59 -7.43 4.81 0.75
N ILE A 60 -8.02 6.00 0.59
CA ILE A 60 -7.58 7.22 1.29
C ILE A 60 -7.71 7.14 2.82
N GLY A 61 -8.54 6.21 3.32
CA GLY A 61 -8.79 6.01 4.75
C GLY A 61 -7.52 5.75 5.56
N THR A 62 -6.54 5.09 4.97
CA THR A 62 -5.24 4.78 5.60
C THR A 62 -4.42 6.04 5.91
N PHE A 63 -4.69 7.17 5.25
CA PHE A 63 -4.04 8.46 5.52
C PHE A 63 -4.88 9.39 6.39
N LEU A 64 -6.11 9.04 6.70
CA LEU A 64 -6.97 9.89 7.52
C LEU A 64 -6.60 9.74 9.00
N PRO A 65 -6.48 10.85 9.74
CA PRO A 65 -6.31 10.77 11.19
C PRO A 65 -7.56 10.18 11.83
N VAL A 66 -7.40 9.60 13.02
CA VAL A 66 -8.53 9.22 13.87
C VAL A 66 -9.32 10.50 14.20
N ARG A 67 -10.60 10.52 13.83
CA ARG A 67 -11.49 11.70 13.99
C ARG A 67 -12.38 11.65 15.23
N SER A 68 -12.31 10.56 16.01
CA SER A 68 -13.15 10.35 17.19
C SER A 68 -12.31 10.41 18.46
N GLU A 69 -12.82 11.07 19.50
CA GLU A 69 -12.21 11.07 20.84
C GLU A 69 -12.38 9.71 21.54
N ASN A 70 -13.48 9.01 21.26
CA ASN A 70 -13.69 7.63 21.67
C ASN A 70 -13.29 6.68 20.55
N LEU A 71 -12.24 5.87 20.77
CA LEU A 71 -11.74 4.91 19.78
C LEU A 71 -12.79 3.89 19.33
N ALA A 72 -13.72 3.51 20.21
CA ALA A 72 -14.77 2.55 19.88
C ALA A 72 -15.77 3.08 18.83
N GLU A 73 -15.83 4.40 18.64
CA GLU A 73 -16.72 5.06 17.70
C GLU A 73 -16.03 5.40 16.36
N HIS A 74 -14.70 5.22 16.27
CA HIS A 74 -13.97 5.49 15.05
C HIS A 74 -14.33 4.48 13.95
N ARG A 75 -14.85 4.98 12.84
CA ARG A 75 -15.14 4.16 11.65
C ARG A 75 -13.97 4.15 10.70
N MET A 76 -13.38 2.98 10.51
CA MET A 76 -12.39 2.73 9.46
C MET A 76 -13.09 2.51 8.12
N LEU A 77 -12.47 2.99 7.03
CA LEU A 77 -12.93 2.64 5.69
C LEU A 77 -12.59 1.18 5.40
N ALA A 78 -13.51 0.47 4.75
CA ALA A 78 -13.26 -0.91 4.34
C ALA A 78 -12.17 -0.97 3.26
N GLU A 79 -11.38 -2.04 3.31
CA GLU A 79 -10.41 -2.40 2.29
C GLU A 79 -10.91 -3.63 1.54
N SER A 80 -10.53 -3.75 0.27
CA SER A 80 -10.86 -4.92 -0.53
C SER A 80 -9.58 -5.69 -0.85
N PHE A 81 -9.66 -7.01 -0.81
CA PHE A 81 -8.52 -7.87 -1.06
C PHE A 81 -8.87 -9.00 -2.01
N LEU A 82 -7.84 -9.57 -2.64
CA LEU A 82 -7.95 -10.72 -3.52
C LEU A 82 -6.83 -11.70 -3.18
N ILE A 83 -7.24 -12.94 -2.90
CA ILE A 83 -6.36 -14.09 -2.74
C ILE A 83 -6.65 -15.02 -3.91
N SER A 84 -5.65 -15.29 -4.73
CA SER A 84 -5.78 -16.23 -5.84
C SER A 84 -5.88 -17.66 -5.30
N ALA A 85 -6.46 -18.58 -6.08
CA ALA A 85 -6.47 -20.00 -5.71
C ALA A 85 -5.05 -20.54 -5.46
N GLN A 86 -4.05 -20.07 -6.21
CA GLN A 86 -2.66 -20.42 -5.99
C GLN A 86 -2.12 -19.95 -4.63
N ALA A 87 -2.52 -18.76 -4.17
CA ALA A 87 -2.11 -18.23 -2.88
C ALA A 87 -2.87 -18.84 -1.68
N ALA A 88 -3.99 -19.52 -1.93
CA ALA A 88 -4.85 -20.13 -0.91
C ALA A 88 -4.57 -21.62 -0.65
N ASN A 89 -3.68 -22.24 -1.45
CA ASN A 89 -3.24 -23.62 -1.29
C ASN A 89 -1.91 -23.68 -0.53
#